data_AF-A0A973SU50-F1
#
_entry.id   AF-A0A973SU50-F1
#
_cell.length_a   1.000
_cell.length_b   1.000
_cell.length_c   1.000
_cell.angle_alpha   90.00
_cell.angle_beta   90.00
_cell.angle_gamma   90.00
#
_symmetry.space_group_name_H-M   'P 1'
#
loop_
_entity.id
_entity.type
_entity.pdbx_description
1 polymer ?
#
loop_
_entity_poly.entity_id
_entity_poly.type
_entity_poly.pdbx_seq_one_letter_code
_entity_poly.pdbx_strand_id
1 'polypeptide(L)' 'MKAIMVMFDSLNRHLLPPYGGDWTHAPNFARLAERAVSFDNCYAGSLPCMPARREIHTGRHNFLHRSWGPLE' A
#
# COMPACT_ATOMS: atom_id res chain seq x y z
N MET A 1 10.94 -0.77 -20.58
CA MET A 1 9.73 -0.90 -19.74
C MET A 1 9.60 0.36 -18.90
N LYS A 2 8.39 0.91 -18.72
CA LYS A 2 8.12 2.04 -17.82
C LYS A 2 7.25 1.54 -16.67
N ALA A 3 7.51 2.00 -15.45
CA ALA A 3 6.76 1.60 -14.25
C ALA A 3 6.17 2.85 -13.56
N ILE A 4 4.95 2.71 -13.03
CA ILE A 4 4.27 3.74 -12.24
C ILE A 4 3.84 3.09 -10.92
N MET A 5 4.27 3.65 -9.80
CA MET A 5 3.83 3.24 -8.47
C MET A 5 2.77 4.22 -7.97
N VAL A 6 1.58 3.69 -7.67
CA VAL A 6 0.50 4.45 -7.02
C VAL A 6 0.40 3.96 -5.58
N MET A 7 0.52 4.88 -4.63
CA MET A 7 0.48 4.60 -3.20
C MET A 7 -0.44 5.61 -2.52
N PHE A 8 -1.28 5.11 -1.61
CA PHE A 8 -2.26 5.91 -0.88
C PHE A 8 -1.88 5.93 0.60
N ASP A 9 -2.01 7.08 1.25
CA ASP A 9 -1.77 7.19 2.69
C ASP A 9 -3.00 6.74 3.47
N SER A 10 -2.80 5.86 4.46
CA SER A 10 -3.84 5.44 5.41
C SER A 10 -5.09 4.79 4.79
N LEU A 11 -4.96 4.20 3.59
CA LEU A 11 -6.06 3.53 2.90
C LEU A 11 -6.42 2.20 3.59
N ASN A 12 -7.70 2.04 3.94
CA ASN A 12 -8.23 0.78 4.46
C ASN A 12 -8.80 -0.07 3.31
N ARG A 13 -8.29 -1.30 3.13
CA ARG A 13 -8.76 -2.23 2.09
C ARG A 13 -10.26 -2.53 2.17
N HIS A 14 -10.85 -2.56 3.37
CA HIS A 14 -12.26 -2.88 3.58
C HIS A 14 -13.21 -1.81 3.01
N LEU A 15 -12.68 -0.63 2.68
CA LEU A 15 -13.41 0.44 2.01
C LEU A 15 -13.30 0.39 0.48
N LEU A 16 -12.71 -0.67 -0.09
CA LEU A 16 -12.52 -0.77 -1.53
C LEU A 16 -13.41 -1.88 -2.12
N PRO A 17 -14.08 -1.62 -3.26
CA PRO A 17 -14.93 -2.61 -3.93
C PRO A 17 -14.24 -3.96 -4.21
N PRO A 18 -12.97 -4.02 -4.67
CA PRO A 18 -12.27 -5.29 -4.87
C PRO A 18 -12.13 -6.17 -3.62
N TYR A 19 -12.28 -5.59 -2.42
CA TYR A 19 -12.22 -6.31 -1.15
C TYR A 19 -13.59 -6.36 -0.44
N GLY A 20 -14.68 -6.15 -1.17
CA GLY A 20 -16.05 -6.24 -0.65
C GLY A 20 -16.58 -4.97 0.00
N GLY A 21 -15.89 -3.82 -0.14
CA GLY A 21 -16.41 -2.53 0.32
C GLY A 21 -17.54 -2.03 -0.59
N ASP A 22 -18.77 -2.03 -0.08
CA ASP A 22 -19.99 -1.61 -0.79
C ASP A 22 -20.37 -0.13 -0.57
N TRP A 23 -19.86 0.46 0.51
CA TRP A 23 -20.11 1.86 0.87
C TRP A 23 -19.42 2.87 -0.07
N THR A 24 -18.20 2.56 -0.52
CA THR A 24 -17.35 3.54 -1.20
C THR A 24 -17.47 3.45 -2.72
N HIS A 25 -17.87 4.56 -3.35
CA HIS A 25 -17.86 4.66 -4.81
C HIS A 25 -16.41 4.79 -5.37
N ALA A 26 -15.82 3.67 -5.74
CA ALA A 26 -14.44 3.59 -6.25
C ALA A 26 -14.29 2.73 -7.52
N PRO A 27 -14.90 3.14 -8.66
CA PRO A 27 -14.96 2.32 -9.88
C PRO A 27 -13.59 2.09 -10.53
N ASN A 28 -12.63 3.00 -10.34
CA ASN A 28 -11.27 2.82 -10.88
C ASN A 28 -10.47 1.73 -10.15
N PHE A 29 -10.74 1.47 -8.87
CA PHE A 29 -10.13 0.34 -8.16
C PHE A 29 -10.68 -1.00 -8.66
N ALA A 30 -12.00 -1.08 -8.89
CA ALA A 30 -12.63 -2.26 -9.51
C ALA A 30 -12.05 -2.54 -10.91
N ARG A 31 -11.97 -1.51 -11.76
CA ARG A 31 -11.38 -1.61 -13.10
C ARG A 31 -9.90 -2.03 -13.09
N LEU A 32 -9.15 -1.62 -12.05
CA LEU A 32 -7.74 -2.04 -11.90
C LEU A 32 -7.65 -3.53 -11.51
N ALA A 33 -8.50 -3.98 -10.58
CA ALA A 33 -8.52 -5.37 -10.13
C ALA A 33 -8.87 -6.36 -11.26
N GLU A 34 -9.70 -5.97 -12.23
CA GLU A 34 -10.00 -6.78 -13.42
C GLU A 34 -8.78 -7.01 -14.35
N ARG A 35 -7.73 -6.19 -14.21
CA ARG A 35 -6.56 -6.19 -15.11
C ARG A 35 -5.23 -6.42 -14.39
N ALA A 36 -5.28 -6.71 -13.09
CA ALA A 36 -4.12 -6.87 -12.23
C ALA A 36 -4.30 -8.06 -11.30
N VAL A 37 -3.21 -8.49 -10.68
CA VAL A 37 -3.27 -9.47 -9.59
C VAL A 37 -3.61 -8.72 -8.31
N SER A 38 -4.68 -9.14 -7.63
CA SER A 38 -5.05 -8.68 -6.29
C SER A 38 -4.43 -9.58 -5.23
N PHE A 39 -3.96 -8.99 -4.13
CA PHE A 39 -3.34 -9.73 -3.02
C PHE A 39 -4.20 -9.58 -1.76
N ASP A 40 -4.75 -10.69 -1.27
CA ASP A 40 -5.54 -10.68 -0.04
C ASP A 40 -4.70 -10.55 1.24
N ASN A 41 -3.41 -10.88 1.14
CA ASN A 41 -2.48 -10.96 2.26
C ASN A 41 -1.22 -10.11 1.98
N CYS A 42 -1.41 -8.80 1.84
CA CYS A 42 -0.32 -7.82 1.69
C CYS A 42 -0.23 -6.96 2.96
N TYR A 43 0.92 -7.03 3.63
CA TYR A 43 1.16 -6.36 4.91
C TYR A 43 2.33 -5.38 4.80
N ALA A 44 2.23 -4.25 5.49
CA ALA A 44 3.39 -3.39 5.71
C ALA A 44 4.36 -4.07 6.69
N GLY A 45 5.67 -3.89 6.50
CA GLY A 45 6.66 -4.39 7.46
C GLY A 45 6.73 -3.50 8.70
N SER A 46 7.07 -2.23 8.51
CA SER A 46 7.17 -1.24 9.58
C SER A 46 6.08 -0.18 9.47
N LEU A 47 5.55 0.25 10.62
CA LEU A 47 4.62 1.37 10.76
C LEU A 47 5.19 2.38 11.78
N PRO A 48 4.83 3.68 11.71
CA PRO A 48 3.86 4.33 10.81
C PRO A 48 4.48 4.74 9.45
N CYS A 49 3.85 5.67 8.73
CA CYS A 49 4.09 6.01 7.31
C CYS A 49 5.57 6.12 6.86
N MET A 50 6.44 6.79 7.62
CA MET A 50 7.83 7.04 7.20
C MET A 50 8.67 5.75 7.14
N PRO A 51 8.66 4.89 8.18
CA PRO A 51 9.21 3.55 8.07
C PRO A 51 8.69 2.76 6.86
N ALA A 52 7.38 2.64 6.67
CA ALA A 52 6.78 1.91 5.55
C ALA A 52 7.28 2.40 4.18
N ARG A 53 7.35 3.72 3.99
CA ARG A 53 7.84 4.34 2.74
C ARG A 53 9.30 4.02 2.47
N ARG A 54 10.15 4.00 3.50
CA ARG A 54 11.56 3.60 3.35
C ARG A 54 11.70 2.13 2.95
N GLU A 55 10.91 1.24 3.54
CA GLU A 55 10.93 -0.17 3.18
C GLU A 55 10.53 -0.39 1.72
N ILE A 56 9.52 0.34 1.23
CA ILE A 56 9.12 0.31 -0.19
C ILE A 56 10.27 0.73 -1.11
N HIS A 57 11.03 1.77 -0.74
CA HIS A 57 12.15 2.26 -1.55
C HIS A 57 13.37 1.35 -1.52
N THR A 58 13.59 0.61 -0.43
CA THR A 58 14.85 -0.12 -0.18
C THR A 58 14.71 -1.64 -0.19
N GLY A 59 13.48 -2.16 -0.10
CA GLY A 59 13.22 -3.60 0.03
C GLY A 59 13.72 -4.21 1.34
N ARG A 60 13.95 -3.40 2.38
CA ARG A 60 14.52 -3.84 3.67
C ARG A 60 13.67 -3.39 4.83
N HIS A 61 13.49 -4.24 5.84
CA HIS A 61 12.78 -3.86 7.05
C HIS A 61 13.47 -2.72 7.79
N ASN A 62 12.71 -1.77 8.33
CA ASN A 62 13.27 -0.57 8.97
C ASN A 62 13.22 -0.62 10.51
N PHE A 63 12.15 -1.17 11.09
CA PHE A 63 11.91 -1.17 12.55
C PHE A 63 13.09 -1.70 13.39
N LEU A 64 13.82 -2.71 12.89
CA LEU A 64 14.96 -3.31 13.60
C LEU A 64 16.24 -2.48 13.52
N HIS A 65 16.31 -1.50 12.62
CA HIS A 65 17.54 -0.79 12.29
C HIS A 65 17.46 0.70 12.59
N ARG A 66 16.25 1.26 12.70
CA ARG A 66 16.05 2.68 12.99
C ARG A 66 14.67 2.96 13.57
N SER A 67 14.62 3.90 14.52
CA SER A 67 13.36 4.48 15.01
C SER A 67 12.69 5.36 13.95
N TRP A 68 11.48 5.84 14.27
CA TRP A 68 10.77 6.78 13.40
C TRP A 68 11.58 8.06 13.15
N GLY A 69 11.56 8.54 11.92
CA GLY A 69 12.26 9.75 11.51
C GLY A 69 11.99 10.10 10.04
N PRO A 70 12.60 11.19 9.53
CA PRO A 70 12.48 11.59 8.13
C PRO A 70 13.01 10.51 7.17
N LEU A 71 12.76 10.69 5.87
CA LEU A 71 13.16 9.73 4.83
C LEU A 71 14.67 9.69 4.58
N GLU A 72 15.40 10.70 5.06
CA GLU A 72 16.86 10.84 5.03
C GLU A 72 17.54 9.69 5.79
#